data_AF-A0A523TWI8-F1
#
_entry.id   AF-A0A523TWI8-F1
#
_cell.length_a   1.000
_cell.length_b   1.000
_cell.length_c   1.000
_cell.angle_alpha   90.00
_cell.angle_beta   90.00
_cell.angle_gamma   90.00
#
_symmetry.space_group_name_H-M   'P 1'
#
loop_
_entity.id
_entity.type
_entity.pdbx_description
1 polymer ?
#
loop_
_entity_poly.entity_id
_entity_poly.type
_entity_poly.pdbx_seq_one_letter_code
_entity_poly.pdbx_strand_id
1 'polypeptide(L)'
;MKTNCYLAMFCALFSMPVSIAWATEPMGSHSEIVRVFRALWGDDVESKVDVIDAAASINESKIDALDAQLESLGVIPITSSFISAGTITLSTAGHYTLAEDLTANIDITASRITVDLNSRSLTGVITIDGGGSDIANLELYNGFLLPPAPATAPSAGITVDSGVSKLSIFNIILFCTDTSASAVAGRSGMEIAGDEVNITNCHITTGAAGNAGNVVGFAGGDGVELTSTSTNAIIRDCVISTGAGGDNASNFSAGRGGHGIFVNAASSAQITA
;
A
#
# COMPACT_ATOMS: atom_id res chain seq x y z
N MET A 1 -22.89 43.00 -0.63
CA MET A 1 -22.01 44.19 -0.47
C MET A 1 -20.61 43.87 -0.98
N LYS A 2 -20.38 43.79 -2.30
CA LYS A 2 -19.04 43.62 -2.91
C LYS A 2 -18.93 44.32 -4.28
N THR A 3 -19.68 45.41 -4.47
CA THR A 3 -19.79 46.07 -5.79
C THR A 3 -18.84 47.27 -5.97
N ASN A 4 -18.03 47.62 -4.95
CA ASN A 4 -17.25 48.87 -4.96
C ASN A 4 -15.72 48.70 -5.06
N CYS A 5 -15.18 47.49 -5.25
CA CYS A 5 -13.72 47.31 -5.30
C CYS A 5 -13.11 47.34 -6.71
N TYR A 6 -13.89 47.14 -7.78
CA TYR A 6 -13.33 47.10 -9.15
C TYR A 6 -13.02 48.49 -9.74
N LEU A 7 -13.66 49.56 -9.25
CA LEU A 7 -13.43 50.91 -9.78
C LEU A 7 -12.08 51.51 -9.33
N ALA A 8 -11.53 51.07 -8.19
CA ALA A 8 -10.27 51.58 -7.67
C ALA A 8 -9.04 50.95 -8.35
N MET A 9 -9.14 49.71 -8.83
CA MET A 9 -8.02 49.00 -9.46
C MET A 9 -7.78 49.44 -10.92
N PHE A 10 -8.80 50.04 -11.56
CA PHE A 10 -8.69 50.55 -12.93
C PHE A 10 -7.90 51.88 -13.03
N CYS A 11 -7.74 52.61 -11.93
CA CYS A 11 -6.96 53.86 -11.91
C CYS A 11 -5.45 53.64 -11.76
N ALA A 12 -4.99 52.48 -11.30
CA ALA A 12 -3.56 52.24 -11.04
C ALA A 12 -2.77 51.69 -12.24
N LEU A 13 -3.43 50.99 -13.17
CA LEU A 13 -2.77 50.34 -14.31
C LEU A 13 -2.55 51.24 -15.54
N PHE A 14 -3.18 52.42 -15.59
CA PHE A 14 -2.93 53.44 -16.63
C PHE A 14 -2.21 54.67 -16.05
N SER A 15 -1.05 54.43 -15.43
CA SER A 15 -0.09 55.47 -15.06
C SER A 15 0.82 55.86 -16.24
N MET A 16 0.31 55.84 -17.48
CA MET A 16 1.02 56.41 -18.63
C MET A 16 0.48 57.82 -18.88
N PRO A 17 1.34 58.86 -18.93
CA PRO A 17 0.92 60.21 -19.25
C PRO A 17 0.63 60.31 -20.75
N VAL A 18 -0.51 59.77 -21.19
CA VAL A 18 -1.04 60.12 -22.50
C VAL A 18 -1.59 61.54 -22.35
N SER A 19 -0.78 62.51 -22.76
CA SER A 19 -1.25 63.89 -22.95
C SER A 19 -2.25 63.90 -24.09
N ILE A 20 -3.52 63.64 -23.78
CA ILE A 20 -4.63 63.89 -24.69
C ILE A 20 -4.76 65.41 -24.77
N ALA A 21 -4.24 66.00 -25.84
CA ALA A 21 -4.51 67.38 -26.18
C ALA A 21 -6.01 67.49 -26.49
N TRP A 22 -6.74 68.19 -25.63
CA TRP A 22 -8.16 68.45 -25.81
C TRP A 22 -8.30 69.43 -26.98
N ALA A 23 -8.64 68.92 -28.16
CA ALA A 23 -9.13 69.74 -29.24
C ALA A 23 -10.45 70.40 -28.80
N THR A 24 -10.42 71.71 -28.61
CA THR A 24 -11.57 72.55 -28.29
C THR A 24 -12.43 72.76 -29.54
N GLU A 25 -13.08 71.71 -30.01
CA GLU A 25 -14.23 71.84 -30.91
C GLU A 25 -15.52 71.60 -30.11
N PRO A 26 -16.61 72.34 -30.41
CA PRO A 26 -17.86 72.23 -29.68
C PRO A 26 -18.47 70.85 -29.93
N MET A 27 -18.27 69.95 -28.97
CA MET A 27 -18.84 68.60 -28.98
C MET A 27 -20.36 68.69 -29.05
N GLY A 28 -20.92 68.40 -30.23
CA GLY A 28 -22.32 68.01 -30.37
C GLY A 28 -22.61 66.87 -29.38
N SER A 29 -23.57 67.11 -28.49
CA SER A 29 -24.12 66.21 -27.47
C SER A 29 -23.17 65.11 -26.95
N HIS A 30 -22.69 65.28 -25.72
CA HIS A 30 -21.96 64.28 -24.89
C HIS A 30 -22.51 62.84 -24.95
N SER A 31 -23.75 62.62 -25.40
CA SER A 31 -24.35 61.32 -25.62
C SER A 31 -23.62 60.45 -26.66
N GLU A 32 -23.06 61.03 -27.73
CA GLU A 32 -22.44 60.22 -28.80
C GLU A 32 -21.08 59.64 -28.38
N ILE A 33 -20.25 60.41 -27.66
CA ILE A 33 -18.96 59.93 -27.16
C ILE A 33 -19.15 58.84 -26.10
N VAL A 34 -20.12 59.02 -25.20
CA VAL A 34 -20.51 57.99 -24.22
C VAL A 34 -21.04 56.74 -24.93
N ARG A 35 -21.81 56.89 -26.02
CA ARG A 35 -22.30 55.76 -26.82
C ARG A 35 -21.17 55.01 -27.51
N VAL A 36 -20.19 55.70 -28.08
CA VAL A 36 -19.02 55.09 -28.74
C VAL A 36 -18.13 54.38 -27.71
N PHE A 37 -17.89 54.97 -26.54
CA PHE A 37 -17.10 54.31 -25.49
C PHE A 37 -17.79 53.05 -24.93
N ARG A 38 -19.11 53.12 -24.69
CA ARG A 38 -19.91 51.97 -24.24
C ARG A 38 -19.97 50.88 -25.32
N ALA A 39 -20.10 51.24 -26.59
CA ALA A 39 -20.13 50.29 -27.70
C ALA A 39 -18.76 49.63 -28.00
N LEU A 40 -17.64 50.34 -27.79
CA LEU A 40 -16.30 49.79 -28.02
C LEU A 40 -15.74 49.00 -26.84
N TRP A 41 -16.10 49.37 -25.61
CA TRP A 41 -15.44 48.85 -24.40
C TRP A 41 -16.40 48.32 -23.34
N GLY A 42 -17.69 48.68 -23.36
CA GLY A 42 -18.65 48.15 -22.41
C GLY A 42 -19.07 46.74 -22.80
N ASP A 43 -19.77 46.64 -23.92
CA ASP A 43 -20.49 45.41 -24.27
C ASP A 43 -19.55 44.26 -24.70
N ASP A 44 -18.46 44.56 -25.41
CA ASP A 44 -17.48 43.55 -25.86
C ASP A 44 -16.52 43.10 -24.74
N VAL A 45 -16.18 43.98 -23.80
CA VAL A 45 -15.33 43.59 -22.66
C VAL A 45 -16.14 42.85 -21.62
N GLU A 46 -17.36 43.31 -21.32
CA GLU A 46 -18.26 42.65 -20.36
C GLU A 46 -18.58 41.22 -20.82
N SER A 47 -18.90 41.02 -22.11
CA SER A 47 -19.12 39.67 -22.65
C SER A 47 -17.88 38.77 -22.63
N LYS A 48 -16.67 39.32 -22.84
CA LYS A 48 -15.42 38.55 -22.69
C LYS A 48 -15.13 38.20 -21.23
N VAL A 49 -15.42 39.11 -20.30
CA VAL A 49 -15.29 38.87 -18.86
C VAL A 49 -16.26 37.80 -18.42
N ASP A 50 -17.52 37.84 -18.87
CA ASP A 50 -18.52 36.80 -18.57
C ASP A 50 -18.08 35.41 -19.04
N VAL A 51 -17.50 35.33 -20.25
CA VAL A 51 -16.94 34.07 -20.77
C VAL A 51 -15.78 33.56 -19.92
N ILE A 52 -14.90 34.47 -19.46
CA ILE A 52 -13.78 34.12 -18.58
C ILE A 52 -14.28 33.63 -17.22
N ASP A 53 -15.24 34.32 -16.61
CA ASP A 53 -15.82 33.96 -15.31
C ASP A 53 -16.53 32.60 -15.38
N ALA A 54 -17.29 32.35 -16.44
CA ALA A 54 -17.92 31.05 -16.67
C ALA A 54 -16.87 29.93 -16.84
N ALA A 55 -15.81 30.18 -17.60
CA ALA A 55 -14.72 29.22 -17.78
C ALA A 55 -13.95 28.97 -16.47
N ALA A 56 -13.72 30.00 -15.66
CA ALA A 56 -13.08 29.89 -14.36
C ALA A 56 -13.91 29.04 -13.38
N SER A 57 -15.23 29.27 -13.32
CA SER A 57 -16.15 28.49 -12.47
C SER A 57 -16.22 27.01 -12.87
N ILE A 58 -16.17 26.71 -14.17
CA ILE A 58 -16.10 25.33 -14.67
C ILE A 58 -14.78 24.67 -14.25
N ASN A 59 -13.67 25.41 -14.30
CA ASN A 59 -12.37 24.87 -13.91
C ASN A 59 -12.26 24.65 -12.40
N GLU A 60 -12.81 25.53 -11.58
CA GLU A 60 -12.90 25.35 -10.12
C GLU A 60 -13.64 24.05 -9.77
N SER A 61 -14.81 23.82 -10.38
CA SER A 61 -15.57 22.57 -10.21
C SER A 61 -14.78 21.32 -10.64
N LYS A 62 -13.92 21.42 -11.66
CA LYS A 62 -13.07 20.29 -12.11
C LYS A 62 -11.92 20.04 -11.16
N ILE A 63 -11.33 21.10 -10.60
CA ILE A 63 -10.27 20.99 -9.59
C ILE A 63 -10.83 20.32 -8.35
N ASP A 64 -12.00 20.75 -7.87
CA ASP A 64 -12.67 20.11 -6.73
C ASP A 64 -12.93 18.61 -6.94
N ALA A 65 -13.34 18.23 -8.16
CA ALA A 65 -13.55 16.83 -8.49
C ALA A 65 -12.24 16.02 -8.52
N LEU A 66 -11.14 16.63 -8.96
CA LEU A 66 -9.81 16.01 -8.95
C LEU A 66 -9.26 15.89 -7.53
N ASP A 67 -9.44 16.91 -6.69
CA ASP A 67 -9.02 16.88 -5.28
C ASP A 67 -9.76 15.78 -4.52
N ALA A 68 -11.07 15.64 -4.72
CA ALA A 68 -11.86 14.55 -4.13
C ALA A 68 -11.38 13.16 -4.60
N GLN A 69 -11.00 13.04 -5.88
CA GLN A 69 -10.42 11.78 -6.40
C GLN A 69 -9.04 11.51 -5.79
N LEU A 70 -8.20 12.53 -5.64
CA LEU A 70 -6.87 12.40 -5.08
C LEU A 70 -6.92 12.00 -3.59
N GLU A 71 -7.86 12.57 -2.83
CA GLU A 71 -8.09 12.19 -1.44
C GLU A 71 -8.53 10.71 -1.32
N SER A 72 -9.33 10.22 -2.28
CA SER A 72 -9.72 8.81 -2.35
C SER A 72 -8.59 7.85 -2.72
N LEU A 73 -7.49 8.36 -3.30
CA LEU A 73 -6.26 7.61 -3.59
C LEU A 73 -5.24 7.72 -2.44
N GLY A 74 -5.60 8.40 -1.36
CA GLY A 74 -4.75 8.56 -0.18
C GLY A 74 -4.39 7.24 0.50
N VAL A 75 -3.34 7.29 1.31
CA VAL A 75 -2.95 6.18 2.18
C VAL A 75 -4.07 5.89 3.18
N ILE A 76 -4.51 4.63 3.25
CA ILE A 76 -5.54 4.16 4.16
C ILE A 76 -4.86 3.69 5.45
N PRO A 77 -5.01 4.42 6.59
CA PRO A 77 -4.41 4.01 7.85
C PRO A 77 -5.14 2.78 8.42
N ILE A 78 -4.43 1.67 8.57
CA ILE A 78 -4.92 0.50 9.29
C ILE A 78 -4.77 0.76 10.80
N THR A 79 -5.88 0.70 11.52
CA THR A 79 -5.98 0.84 12.98
C THR A 79 -6.71 -0.37 13.56
N SER A 80 -6.81 -0.46 14.89
CA SER A 80 -7.56 -1.51 15.58
C SER A 80 -9.04 -1.58 15.17
N SER A 81 -9.59 -0.49 14.63
CA SER A 81 -10.97 -0.44 14.12
C SER A 81 -11.22 -1.35 12.90
N PHE A 82 -10.16 -1.71 12.16
CA PHE A 82 -10.23 -2.64 11.03
C PHE A 82 -10.32 -4.11 11.48
N ILE A 83 -10.05 -4.39 12.75
CA ILE A 83 -10.01 -5.76 13.28
C ILE A 83 -11.45 -6.25 13.50
N SER A 84 -11.82 -7.28 12.75
CA SER A 84 -13.05 -8.03 12.93
C SER A 84 -12.71 -9.48 13.26
N ALA A 85 -13.15 -9.95 14.42
CA ALA A 85 -12.88 -11.32 14.90
C ALA A 85 -11.38 -11.70 14.93
N GLY A 86 -10.48 -10.73 15.12
CA GLY A 86 -9.03 -10.96 15.14
C GLY A 86 -8.35 -10.89 13.77
N THR A 87 -9.08 -10.54 12.72
CA THR A 87 -8.57 -10.43 11.35
C THR A 87 -8.87 -9.05 10.76
N ILE A 88 -7.94 -8.55 9.96
CA ILE A 88 -8.10 -7.39 9.09
C ILE A 88 -8.17 -7.93 7.66
N THR A 89 -9.29 -7.67 6.96
CA THR A 89 -9.46 -8.13 5.58
C THR A 89 -9.28 -6.98 4.61
N LEU A 90 -8.32 -7.11 3.71
CA LEU A 90 -8.03 -6.15 2.64
C LEU A 90 -8.58 -6.70 1.32
N SER A 91 -9.80 -6.28 0.97
CA SER A 91 -10.55 -6.77 -0.20
C SER A 91 -10.74 -5.71 -1.29
N THR A 92 -10.15 -4.53 -1.12
CA THR A 92 -10.23 -3.42 -2.08
C THR A 92 -8.83 -2.96 -2.43
N ALA A 93 -8.61 -2.62 -3.71
CA ALA A 93 -7.33 -2.04 -4.14
C ALA A 93 -7.04 -0.75 -3.37
N GLY A 94 -5.77 -0.53 -3.00
CA GLY A 94 -5.37 0.65 -2.24
C GLY A 94 -3.99 0.53 -1.63
N HIS A 95 -3.51 1.65 -1.09
CA HIS A 95 -2.29 1.71 -0.30
C HIS A 95 -2.67 1.77 1.18
N TYR A 96 -2.34 0.72 1.91
CA TYR A 96 -2.63 0.57 3.33
C TYR A 96 -1.36 0.72 4.14
N THR A 97 -1.44 1.45 5.25
CA THR A 97 -0.28 1.68 6.13
C THR A 97 -0.68 1.43 7.57
N LEU A 98 0.10 0.63 8.31
CA LEU A 98 -0.13 0.47 9.75
C LEU A 98 0.04 1.82 10.48
N ALA A 99 -1.02 2.26 11.15
CA ALA A 99 -1.01 3.50 11.92
C ALA A 99 -0.55 3.29 13.38
N GLU A 100 -0.63 2.05 13.88
CA GLU A 100 -0.24 1.62 15.22
C GLU A 100 0.24 0.16 15.21
N ASP A 101 0.85 -0.30 16.30
CA ASP A 101 1.19 -1.73 16.44
C ASP A 101 -0.12 -2.51 16.69
N LEU A 102 -0.30 -3.63 15.98
CA LEU A 102 -1.57 -4.38 16.00
C LEU A 102 -1.35 -5.84 16.37
N THR A 103 -2.37 -6.43 16.99
CA THR A 103 -2.47 -7.89 17.20
C THR A 103 -3.69 -8.39 16.43
N ALA A 104 -3.45 -8.84 15.20
CA ALA A 104 -4.46 -9.36 14.29
C ALA A 104 -3.77 -10.11 13.14
N ASN A 105 -4.52 -10.96 12.46
CA ASN A 105 -4.11 -11.46 11.15
C ASN A 105 -4.48 -10.45 10.07
N ILE A 106 -3.74 -10.45 8.96
CA ILE A 106 -4.12 -9.71 7.75
C ILE A 106 -4.41 -10.72 6.65
N ASP A 107 -5.61 -10.65 6.08
CA ASP A 107 -5.99 -11.42 4.90
C ASP A 107 -6.14 -10.48 3.70
N ILE A 108 -5.35 -10.69 2.65
CA ILE A 108 -5.37 -9.94 1.40
C ILE A 108 -6.07 -10.78 0.34
N THR A 109 -7.19 -10.26 -0.20
CA THR A 109 -8.07 -11.02 -1.12
C THR A 109 -8.34 -10.29 -2.43
N ALA A 110 -7.64 -9.19 -2.71
CA ALA A 110 -7.79 -8.41 -3.93
C ALA A 110 -6.43 -8.02 -4.53
N SER A 111 -6.45 -7.66 -5.82
CA SER A 111 -5.28 -7.16 -6.55
C SER A 111 -4.97 -5.70 -6.21
N ARG A 112 -3.75 -5.24 -6.55
CA ARG A 112 -3.32 -3.83 -6.44
C ARG A 112 -3.42 -3.30 -5.00
N ILE A 113 -2.97 -4.12 -4.07
CA ILE A 113 -2.86 -3.78 -2.66
C ILE A 113 -1.38 -3.60 -2.33
N THR A 114 -1.09 -2.46 -1.74
CA THR A 114 0.21 -2.14 -1.15
C THR A 114 0.02 -2.09 0.35
N VAL A 115 0.76 -2.89 1.11
CA VAL A 115 0.75 -2.92 2.58
C VAL A 115 2.11 -2.46 3.10
N ASP A 116 2.15 -1.27 3.66
CA ASP A 116 3.29 -0.74 4.39
C ASP A 116 3.08 -0.99 5.89
N LEU A 117 3.92 -1.82 6.50
CA LEU A 117 3.90 -2.02 7.94
C LEU A 117 4.47 -0.81 8.71
N ASN A 118 4.98 0.22 8.02
CA ASN A 118 5.37 1.52 8.55
C ASN A 118 6.39 1.47 9.70
N SER A 119 7.33 0.54 9.64
CA SER A 119 8.27 0.22 10.73
C SER A 119 7.58 -0.15 12.07
N ARG A 120 6.31 -0.57 12.02
CA ARG A 120 5.51 -1.01 13.17
C ARG A 120 5.46 -2.53 13.26
N SER A 121 4.90 -3.02 14.37
CA SER A 121 4.77 -4.43 14.65
C SER A 121 3.35 -4.94 14.42
N LEU A 122 3.23 -6.00 13.62
CA LEU A 122 2.04 -6.83 13.51
C LEU A 122 2.27 -8.15 14.24
N THR A 123 1.55 -8.39 15.34
CA THR A 123 1.53 -9.68 16.03
C THR A 123 0.40 -10.53 15.48
N GLY A 124 0.72 -11.43 14.56
CA GLY A 124 -0.23 -12.25 13.82
C GLY A 124 0.41 -12.83 12.57
N VAL A 125 -0.41 -13.34 11.66
CA VAL A 125 0.06 -13.84 10.35
C VAL A 125 -0.51 -13.01 9.21
N ILE A 126 0.12 -13.10 8.04
CA ILE A 126 -0.39 -12.50 6.80
C ILE A 126 -0.73 -13.61 5.82
N THR A 127 -1.96 -13.63 5.35
CA THR A 127 -2.43 -14.53 4.29
C THR A 127 -2.71 -13.72 3.04
N ILE A 128 -2.15 -14.12 1.92
CA ILE A 128 -2.47 -13.57 0.60
C ILE A 128 -3.21 -14.67 -0.14
N ASP A 129 -4.54 -14.59 -0.08
CA ASP A 129 -5.44 -15.62 -0.55
C ASP A 129 -5.94 -15.27 -1.95
N GLY A 130 -5.48 -16.03 -2.94
CA GLY A 130 -5.97 -15.90 -4.31
C GLY A 130 -7.39 -16.42 -4.46
N GLY A 131 -7.89 -17.27 -3.57
CA GLY A 131 -9.26 -17.78 -3.57
C GLY A 131 -9.67 -18.46 -4.88
N GLY A 132 -8.71 -18.97 -5.66
CA GLY A 132 -8.93 -19.49 -7.02
C GLY A 132 -9.14 -18.41 -8.10
N SER A 133 -8.83 -17.15 -7.81
CA SER A 133 -8.79 -16.02 -8.73
C SER A 133 -7.37 -15.47 -8.86
N ASP A 134 -7.07 -14.90 -10.04
CA ASP A 134 -5.76 -14.31 -10.30
C ASP A 134 -5.65 -12.95 -9.58
N ILE A 135 -5.04 -12.95 -8.38
CA ILE A 135 -4.70 -11.71 -7.67
C ILE A 135 -3.28 -11.29 -8.00
N ALA A 136 -3.08 -10.01 -8.34
CA ALA A 136 -1.82 -9.54 -8.88
C ALA A 136 -1.44 -8.12 -8.47
N ASN A 137 -0.14 -7.82 -8.61
CA ASN A 137 0.48 -6.52 -8.33
C ASN A 137 0.31 -6.15 -6.86
N LEU A 138 1.02 -6.88 -6.01
CA LEU A 138 0.97 -6.75 -4.57
C LEU A 138 2.32 -6.33 -4.01
N GLU A 139 2.30 -5.51 -2.97
CA GLU A 139 3.50 -5.12 -2.24
C GLU A 139 3.25 -5.26 -0.74
N LEU A 140 4.18 -5.89 -0.02
CA LEU A 140 4.18 -6.00 1.43
C LEU A 140 5.57 -5.63 1.96
N TYR A 141 5.67 -4.57 2.75
CA TYR A 141 7.00 -4.07 3.12
C TYR A 141 7.09 -3.30 4.43
N ASN A 142 8.33 -3.07 4.84
CA ASN A 142 8.74 -2.10 5.86
C ASN A 142 8.10 -2.29 7.24
N GLY A 143 8.50 -3.34 7.97
CA GLY A 143 8.15 -3.46 9.39
C GLY A 143 8.40 -4.83 9.98
N PHE A 144 7.78 -5.07 11.13
CA PHE A 144 7.97 -6.27 11.94
C PHE A 144 6.72 -7.15 11.88
N LEU A 145 6.90 -8.39 11.47
CA LEU A 145 5.87 -9.41 11.54
C LEU A 145 6.25 -10.42 12.62
N LEU A 146 5.41 -10.54 13.64
CA LEU A 146 5.65 -11.33 14.84
C LEU A 146 4.59 -12.43 15.00
N PRO A 147 4.60 -13.50 14.17
CA PRO A 147 3.64 -14.57 14.31
C PRO A 147 3.73 -15.26 15.66
N PRO A 148 2.59 -15.50 16.34
CA PRO A 148 2.58 -16.20 17.61
C PRO A 148 2.93 -17.67 17.43
N ALA A 149 3.40 -18.28 18.53
CA ALA A 149 3.70 -19.69 18.60
C ALA A 149 2.46 -20.51 18.22
N PRO A 150 2.57 -21.47 17.30
CA PRO A 150 1.44 -22.29 16.90
C PRO A 150 1.04 -23.24 18.04
N ALA A 151 -0.27 -23.41 18.26
CA ALA A 151 -0.82 -24.38 19.20
C ALA A 151 -1.10 -25.75 18.55
N THR A 152 -1.19 -25.78 17.22
CA THR A 152 -1.49 -26.94 16.37
C THR A 152 -0.62 -26.87 15.11
N ALA A 153 -0.88 -27.72 14.11
CA ALA A 153 -0.21 -27.65 12.81
C ALA A 153 -0.10 -26.18 12.32
N PRO A 154 1.13 -25.65 12.16
CA PRO A 154 1.32 -24.23 11.88
C PRO A 154 0.98 -23.89 10.43
N SER A 155 0.36 -22.73 10.23
CA SER A 155 0.52 -21.97 8.98
C SER A 155 1.89 -21.29 8.96
N ALA A 156 2.38 -20.84 7.81
CA ALA A 156 3.54 -19.95 7.77
C ALA A 156 3.25 -18.58 8.42
N GLY A 157 4.28 -17.79 8.68
CA GLY A 157 4.13 -16.39 9.09
C GLY A 157 3.52 -15.53 7.98
N ILE A 158 3.95 -15.77 6.74
CA ILE A 158 3.33 -15.26 5.52
C ILE A 158 2.96 -16.45 4.63
N THR A 159 1.70 -16.56 4.25
CA THR A 159 1.22 -17.58 3.30
C THR A 159 0.77 -16.89 2.03
N VAL A 160 1.28 -17.33 0.89
CA VAL A 160 0.93 -16.83 -0.45
C VAL A 160 0.34 -17.98 -1.25
N ASP A 161 -0.96 -17.91 -1.57
CA ASP A 161 -1.65 -18.96 -2.30
C ASP A 161 -1.27 -18.99 -3.81
N SER A 162 -1.60 -20.09 -4.47
CA SER A 162 -1.31 -20.39 -5.88
C SER A 162 -1.95 -19.46 -6.90
N GLY A 163 -3.03 -18.76 -6.56
CA GLY A 163 -3.68 -17.75 -7.41
C GLY A 163 -2.99 -16.38 -7.39
N VAL A 164 -1.88 -16.22 -6.66
CA VAL A 164 -1.18 -14.95 -6.52
C VAL A 164 -0.08 -14.81 -7.57
N SER A 165 0.02 -13.65 -8.21
CA SER A 165 1.14 -13.30 -9.09
C SER A 165 1.71 -11.91 -8.81
N LYS A 166 2.96 -11.65 -9.20
CA LYS A 166 3.58 -10.31 -9.13
C LYS A 166 3.51 -9.69 -7.74
N LEU A 167 3.96 -10.46 -6.75
CA LEU A 167 4.04 -10.05 -5.36
C LEU A 167 5.47 -9.66 -5.02
N SER A 168 5.65 -8.51 -4.38
CA SER A 168 6.94 -8.11 -3.82
C SER A 168 6.84 -8.02 -2.29
N ILE A 169 7.67 -8.80 -1.60
CA ILE A 169 7.84 -8.77 -0.15
C ILE A 169 9.25 -8.24 0.15
N PHE A 170 9.37 -7.10 0.81
CA PHE A 170 10.68 -6.50 1.04
C PHE A 170 10.82 -5.68 2.31
N ASN A 171 12.02 -5.59 2.87
CA ASN A 171 12.29 -4.85 4.11
C ASN A 171 11.41 -5.32 5.29
N ILE A 172 11.12 -6.62 5.36
CA ILE A 172 10.36 -7.24 6.45
C ILE A 172 11.32 -7.92 7.42
N ILE A 173 11.12 -7.65 8.72
CA ILE A 173 11.70 -8.43 9.81
C ILE A 173 10.62 -9.37 10.30
N LEU A 174 10.73 -10.65 9.93
CA LEU A 174 9.83 -11.72 10.31
C LEU A 174 10.44 -12.53 11.45
N PHE A 175 9.77 -12.56 12.59
CA PHE A 175 10.22 -13.31 13.76
C PHE A 175 9.09 -14.20 14.29
N CYS A 176 9.11 -15.47 13.92
CA CYS A 176 8.17 -16.46 14.41
C CYS A 176 8.56 -16.88 15.84
N THR A 177 7.58 -16.89 16.74
CA THR A 177 7.81 -17.38 18.11
C THR A 177 7.96 -18.90 18.12
N ASP A 178 8.89 -19.41 18.93
CA ASP A 178 9.10 -20.85 19.13
C ASP A 178 7.85 -21.56 19.65
N THR A 179 7.61 -22.76 19.13
CA THR A 179 6.49 -23.60 19.54
C THR A 179 6.76 -24.19 20.92
N SER A 180 5.93 -23.83 21.91
CA SER A 180 5.95 -24.49 23.23
C SER A 180 5.03 -25.72 23.33
N ALA A 181 4.12 -25.87 22.37
CA ALA A 181 3.16 -26.96 22.34
C ALA A 181 3.84 -28.30 22.00
N SER A 182 3.56 -29.34 22.80
CA SER A 182 4.16 -30.67 22.60
C SER A 182 3.71 -31.26 21.27
N ALA A 183 4.64 -31.91 20.56
CA ALA A 183 4.35 -32.59 19.30
C ALA A 183 3.74 -31.67 18.22
N VAL A 184 4.21 -30.42 18.15
CA VAL A 184 3.83 -29.44 17.14
C VAL A 184 5.09 -28.94 16.42
N ALA A 185 5.01 -28.85 15.10
CA ALA A 185 6.12 -28.37 14.26
C ALA A 185 6.44 -26.89 14.54
N GLY A 186 7.65 -26.50 14.17
CA GLY A 186 8.03 -25.09 14.14
C GLY A 186 7.28 -24.35 13.04
N ARG A 187 7.00 -23.07 13.26
CA ARG A 187 6.34 -22.22 12.26
C ARG A 187 7.33 -21.80 11.18
N SER A 188 7.07 -22.16 9.93
CA SER A 188 7.81 -21.65 8.78
C SER A 188 7.64 -20.13 8.63
N GLY A 189 8.67 -19.47 8.10
CA GLY A 189 8.64 -18.02 7.85
C GLY A 189 7.62 -17.69 6.75
N MET A 190 7.94 -18.11 5.53
CA MET A 190 7.08 -17.86 4.36
C MET A 190 6.79 -19.15 3.61
N GLU A 191 5.53 -19.34 3.21
CA GLU A 191 5.11 -20.40 2.29
C GLU A 191 4.58 -19.75 1.01
N ILE A 192 5.21 -20.07 -0.12
CA ILE A 192 4.97 -19.43 -1.41
C ILE A 192 4.47 -20.46 -2.41
N ALA A 193 3.21 -20.31 -2.80
CA ALA A 193 2.58 -21.09 -3.86
C ALA A 193 2.35 -20.28 -5.14
N GLY A 194 2.45 -18.94 -5.10
CA GLY A 194 2.22 -18.03 -6.22
C GLY A 194 3.36 -17.91 -7.24
N ASP A 195 3.08 -17.15 -8.31
CA ASP A 195 3.97 -16.86 -9.45
C ASP A 195 4.64 -15.47 -9.32
N GLU A 196 5.86 -15.33 -9.86
CA GLU A 196 6.61 -14.07 -9.89
C GLU A 196 6.69 -13.38 -8.51
N VAL A 197 6.96 -14.17 -7.45
CA VAL A 197 7.09 -13.67 -6.08
C VAL A 197 8.53 -13.26 -5.80
N ASN A 198 8.74 -11.99 -5.45
CA ASN A 198 10.04 -11.42 -5.12
C ASN A 198 10.16 -11.20 -3.61
N ILE A 199 11.14 -11.85 -2.97
CA ILE A 199 11.46 -11.71 -1.55
C ILE A 199 12.85 -11.09 -1.43
N THR A 200 12.93 -9.86 -0.93
CA THR A 200 14.17 -9.08 -1.01
C THR A 200 14.47 -8.30 0.26
N ASN A 201 15.72 -8.31 0.74
CA ASN A 201 16.14 -7.56 1.93
C ASN A 201 15.27 -7.85 3.18
N CYS A 202 14.98 -9.13 3.42
CA CYS A 202 14.20 -9.57 4.58
C CYS A 202 15.10 -10.26 5.61
N HIS A 203 14.75 -10.12 6.89
CA HIS A 203 15.33 -10.92 7.96
C HIS A 203 14.25 -11.89 8.47
N ILE A 204 14.46 -13.17 8.26
CA ILE A 204 13.49 -14.23 8.57
C ILE A 204 14.07 -15.10 9.68
N THR A 205 13.40 -15.12 10.82
CA THR A 205 13.63 -16.09 11.90
C THR A 205 12.39 -16.96 12.07
N THR A 206 12.56 -18.27 11.92
CA THR A 206 11.45 -19.23 12.00
C THR A 206 11.36 -19.84 13.39
N GLY A 207 10.20 -20.42 13.72
CA GLY A 207 9.99 -21.00 15.04
C GLY A 207 10.62 -22.39 15.16
N ALA A 208 11.20 -22.71 16.32
CA ALA A 208 11.55 -24.07 16.69
C ALA A 208 10.30 -24.93 16.92
N ALA A 209 10.43 -26.24 16.68
CA ALA A 209 9.40 -27.20 17.03
C ALA A 209 9.32 -27.42 18.54
N GLY A 210 8.12 -27.74 19.02
CA GLY A 210 7.92 -28.11 20.41
C GLY A 210 8.51 -29.49 20.72
N ASN A 211 8.80 -29.73 21.99
CA ASN A 211 9.30 -31.02 22.47
C ASN A 211 8.30 -32.13 22.11
N ALA A 212 8.79 -33.22 21.52
CA ALA A 212 7.95 -34.34 21.10
C ALA A 212 7.79 -35.42 22.19
N GLY A 213 8.52 -35.33 23.30
CA GLY A 213 8.42 -36.30 24.40
C GLY A 213 8.74 -37.72 23.92
N ASN A 214 7.72 -38.59 23.89
CA ASN A 214 7.81 -40.00 23.48
C ASN A 214 7.22 -40.29 22.08
N VAL A 215 6.99 -39.28 21.25
CA VAL A 215 6.58 -39.45 19.84
C VAL A 215 7.64 -38.88 18.90
N VAL A 216 7.62 -39.27 17.62
CA VAL A 216 8.59 -38.79 16.61
C VAL A 216 8.71 -37.26 16.65
N GLY A 217 9.95 -36.76 16.67
CA GLY A 217 10.23 -35.32 16.69
C GLY A 217 9.72 -34.60 15.45
N PHE A 218 9.21 -33.39 15.64
CA PHE A 218 8.72 -32.55 14.54
C PHE A 218 9.83 -31.64 14.01
N ALA A 219 9.74 -31.27 12.74
CA ALA A 219 10.69 -30.35 12.15
C ALA A 219 10.52 -28.93 12.69
N GLY A 220 11.62 -28.20 12.82
CA GLY A 220 11.58 -26.73 12.95
C GLY A 220 11.00 -26.07 11.70
N GLY A 221 10.68 -24.78 11.77
CA GLY A 221 10.10 -24.05 10.65
C GLY A 221 11.10 -23.79 9.53
N ASP A 222 10.68 -23.92 8.28
CA ASP A 222 11.49 -23.55 7.11
C ASP A 222 11.49 -22.04 6.91
N GLY A 223 12.60 -21.45 6.44
CA GLY A 223 12.70 -20.01 6.21
C GLY A 223 11.73 -19.54 5.13
N VAL A 224 11.97 -20.03 3.92
CA VAL A 224 11.07 -19.89 2.77
C VAL A 224 10.82 -21.25 2.15
N GLU A 225 9.56 -21.67 2.11
CA GLU A 225 9.10 -22.84 1.36
C GLU A 225 8.49 -22.39 0.03
N LEU A 226 9.02 -22.90 -1.08
CA LEU A 226 8.43 -22.77 -2.41
C LEU A 226 7.68 -24.05 -2.74
N THR A 227 6.36 -24.00 -2.90
CA THR A 227 5.54 -25.18 -3.16
C THR A 227 5.53 -25.56 -4.65
N SER A 228 4.88 -26.68 -4.98
CA SER A 228 4.87 -27.22 -6.35
C SER A 228 4.19 -26.32 -7.38
N THR A 229 3.35 -25.38 -6.93
CA THR A 229 2.68 -24.43 -7.82
C THR A 229 3.48 -23.15 -8.01
N SER A 230 4.52 -22.91 -7.22
CA SER A 230 5.32 -21.69 -7.33
C SER A 230 6.18 -21.70 -8.60
N THR A 231 6.17 -20.55 -9.28
CA THR A 231 6.90 -20.31 -10.52
C THR A 231 7.62 -18.96 -10.41
N ASN A 232 8.87 -18.90 -10.89
CA ASN A 232 9.66 -17.66 -10.97
C ASN A 232 9.83 -16.90 -9.64
N ALA A 233 9.94 -17.62 -8.52
CA ALA A 233 10.24 -16.99 -7.24
C ALA A 233 11.70 -16.49 -7.21
N ILE A 234 11.90 -15.25 -6.74
CA ILE A 234 13.22 -14.65 -6.57
C ILE A 234 13.44 -14.35 -5.09
N ILE A 235 14.49 -14.92 -4.52
CA ILE A 235 14.91 -14.67 -3.13
C ILE A 235 16.31 -14.06 -3.18
N ARG A 236 16.47 -12.84 -2.66
CA ARG A 236 17.76 -12.13 -2.66
C ARG A 236 17.97 -11.28 -1.42
N ASP A 237 19.24 -11.11 -1.04
CA ASP A 237 19.66 -10.20 0.03
C ASP A 237 18.95 -10.48 1.38
N CYS A 238 18.57 -11.74 1.64
CA CYS A 238 17.84 -12.13 2.84
C CYS A 238 18.76 -12.78 3.87
N VAL A 239 18.52 -12.50 5.14
CA VAL A 239 19.11 -13.24 6.27
C VAL A 239 18.07 -14.21 6.79
N ILE A 240 18.38 -15.51 6.79
CA ILE A 240 17.45 -16.56 7.21
C ILE A 240 18.08 -17.37 8.34
N SER A 241 17.39 -17.43 9.48
CA SER A 241 17.72 -18.26 10.64
C SER A 241 16.57 -19.22 10.90
N THR A 242 16.85 -20.52 10.95
CA THR A 242 15.82 -21.54 11.08
C THR A 242 15.71 -22.11 12.48
N GLY A 243 14.48 -22.50 12.84
CA GLY A 243 14.17 -23.12 14.11
C GLY A 243 14.76 -24.53 14.24
N ALA A 244 15.07 -24.91 15.48
CA ALA A 244 15.48 -26.27 15.80
C ALA A 244 14.32 -27.26 15.66
N GLY A 245 14.66 -28.52 15.41
CA GLY A 245 13.70 -29.61 15.50
C GLY A 245 13.31 -29.91 16.94
N GLY A 246 12.16 -30.54 17.14
CA GLY A 246 11.69 -30.93 18.45
C GLY A 246 12.56 -32.04 19.04
N ASP A 247 13.02 -31.85 20.27
CA ASP A 247 13.74 -32.88 21.02
C ASP A 247 12.86 -34.12 21.26
N ASN A 248 13.51 -35.27 21.44
CA ASN A 248 12.88 -36.51 21.85
C ASN A 248 13.62 -37.11 23.05
N ALA A 249 12.86 -37.58 24.05
CA ALA A 249 13.41 -38.14 25.30
C ALA A 249 13.70 -39.66 25.25
N SER A 250 13.43 -40.33 24.13
CA SER A 250 13.44 -41.79 23.99
C SER A 250 13.97 -42.25 22.62
N ASN A 251 13.98 -43.57 22.36
CA ASN A 251 14.59 -44.25 21.18
C ASN A 251 14.04 -43.84 19.79
N PHE A 252 13.31 -42.73 19.67
CA PHE A 252 12.83 -42.20 18.40
C PHE A 252 13.77 -41.12 17.88
N SER A 253 13.71 -40.89 16.56
CA SER A 253 14.47 -39.82 15.92
C SER A 253 14.01 -38.44 16.44
N ALA A 254 14.97 -37.61 16.83
CA ALA A 254 14.74 -36.19 17.06
C ALA A 254 14.22 -35.51 15.77
N GLY A 255 13.54 -34.39 15.96
CA GLY A 255 13.10 -33.54 14.87
C GLY A 255 14.29 -32.99 14.09
N ARG A 256 14.10 -32.75 12.79
CA ARG A 256 15.09 -32.04 11.98
C ARG A 256 14.97 -30.54 12.25
N GLY A 257 16.08 -29.80 12.19
CA GLY A 257 15.99 -28.34 12.08
C GLY A 257 15.29 -27.93 10.78
N GLY A 258 14.85 -26.68 10.70
CA GLY A 258 14.28 -26.13 9.48
C GLY A 258 15.32 -25.88 8.39
N HIS A 259 14.90 -25.92 7.14
CA HIS A 259 15.69 -25.54 5.97
C HIS A 259 15.65 -24.03 5.79
N GLY A 260 16.77 -23.41 5.39
CA GLY A 260 16.77 -21.97 5.08
C GLY A 260 15.81 -21.66 3.94
N ILE A 261 16.01 -22.34 2.80
CA ILE A 261 15.10 -22.30 1.66
C ILE A 261 14.79 -23.76 1.26
N PHE A 262 13.51 -24.11 1.20
CA PHE A 262 13.03 -25.43 0.79
C PHE A 262 12.27 -25.31 -0.53
N VAL A 263 12.76 -25.97 -1.58
CA VAL A 263 12.14 -25.96 -2.90
C VAL A 263 11.40 -27.28 -3.11
N ASN A 264 10.10 -27.28 -2.86
CA ASN A 264 9.24 -28.45 -2.93
C ASN A 264 8.56 -28.54 -4.31
N ALA A 265 9.32 -29.02 -5.29
CA ALA A 265 8.86 -29.21 -6.67
C ALA A 265 8.39 -27.94 -7.39
N ALA A 266 8.84 -26.76 -6.98
CA ALA A 266 8.63 -25.51 -7.72
C ALA A 266 9.24 -25.61 -9.13
N SER A 267 8.59 -24.97 -10.11
CA SER A 267 9.02 -25.07 -11.51
C SER A 267 10.31 -24.30 -11.81
N SER A 268 10.52 -23.18 -11.13
CA SER A 268 11.68 -22.30 -11.27
C SER A 268 11.83 -21.45 -10.02
N ALA A 269 13.06 -21.35 -9.52
CA ALA A 269 13.42 -20.51 -8.39
C ALA A 269 14.81 -19.93 -8.63
N GLN A 270 14.98 -18.63 -8.40
CA GLN A 270 16.27 -17.96 -8.42
C GLN A 270 16.62 -17.49 -7.01
N ILE A 271 17.74 -18.00 -6.50
CA ILE A 271 18.27 -17.64 -5.18
C ILE A 271 19.60 -16.90 -5.40
N THR A 272 19.67 -15.66 -4.92
CA THR A 272 20.88 -14.85 -5.00
C THR A 272 21.34 -14.53 -3.58
N ALA A 273 22.60 -14.85 -3.27
CA ALA A 273 23.22 -14.59 -1.98
C ALA A 273 23.84 -13.19 -1.93
#